data_AF-A0A524DCC6-F1
#
_entry.id   AF-A0A524DCC6-F1
#
_cell.length_a   1.000
_cell.length_b   1.000
_cell.length_c   1.000
_cell.angle_alpha   90.00
_cell.angle_beta   90.00
_cell.angle_gamma   90.00
#
_symmetry.space_group_name_H-M   'P 1'
#
loop_
_entity.id
_entity.type
_entity.pdbx_description
1 polymer ?
#
loop_
_entity_poly.entity_id
_entity_poly.type
_entity_poly.pdbx_seq_one_letter_code
_entity_poly.pdbx_strand_id
1 'polypeptide(L)'
;MSNNQDPTWNNLLSAFIEGLNNALTQLDERDIERIPGAREALIERLKNMKTHFPKENGKIFKQAIDDKIQGAFFPNTRDIAEAFKQILQSRTHEQDFIINELINGFITSKAKAIASNTQVPIIDRMVEAFSARNDFHIVDHQFYAMFGDPHHPRQYVKKHLQELVDLFGLVSKELVVERDVRKSERKIYTFYTFPDDILAILEEKYIVIDEELGYAYVSEEFDRNVFICMFLANLAVNRDNIKKIGGEYTINGISAIFALILLLSFMPKLSLNEDNPILRDPTYNEDNMSVIPKSWMMRQVLDKLFEPLIKIIAYRLGGGLWLTNIIDSDINKKIHNQIRFLLKDVNRWILGELVRVEVPIFVEISNIFQEIVVGAEKE
;
A
#
# COMPACT_ATOMS: atom_id res chain seq x y z
N MET A 1 -34.11 -21.67 4.62
CA MET A 1 -32.92 -20.88 5.02
C MET A 1 -32.60 -19.95 3.88
N SER A 2 -33.02 -18.69 3.99
CA SER A 2 -32.95 -17.70 2.91
C SER A 2 -31.50 -17.26 2.71
N ASN A 3 -30.95 -17.53 1.52
CA ASN A 3 -29.78 -16.85 0.98
C ASN A 3 -30.09 -15.35 0.87
N ASN A 4 -29.89 -14.59 1.95
CA ASN A 4 -29.77 -13.14 1.86
C ASN A 4 -28.44 -12.85 1.16
N GLN A 5 -28.47 -12.87 -0.17
CA GLN A 5 -27.37 -12.36 -0.96
C GLN A 5 -27.27 -10.85 -0.72
N ASP A 6 -26.09 -10.41 -0.31
CA ASP A 6 -25.76 -9.01 -0.09
C ASP A 6 -25.90 -8.24 -1.43
N PRO A 7 -26.91 -7.36 -1.57
CA PRO A 7 -27.19 -6.66 -2.82
C PRO A 7 -26.05 -5.71 -3.22
N THR A 8 -25.34 -5.15 -2.24
CA THR A 8 -24.20 -4.26 -2.49
C THR A 8 -23.07 -5.03 -3.14
N TRP A 9 -22.72 -6.19 -2.59
CA TRP A 9 -21.71 -7.07 -3.18
C TRP A 9 -22.10 -7.51 -4.61
N ASN A 10 -23.34 -7.91 -4.82
CA ASN A 10 -23.82 -8.34 -6.14
C ASN A 10 -23.69 -7.22 -7.19
N ASN A 11 -23.98 -5.97 -6.81
CA ASN A 11 -23.83 -4.81 -7.69
C ASN A 11 -22.36 -4.54 -8.02
N LEU A 12 -21.47 -4.62 -7.02
CA LEU A 12 -20.03 -4.45 -7.22
C LEU A 12 -19.44 -5.50 -8.15
N LEU A 13 -19.82 -6.76 -7.95
CA LEU A 13 -19.40 -7.88 -8.79
C LEU A 13 -19.91 -7.71 -10.22
N SER A 14 -21.16 -7.29 -10.39
CA SER A 14 -21.75 -7.03 -11.71
C SER A 14 -21.04 -5.89 -12.45
N ALA A 15 -20.72 -4.80 -11.74
CA ALA A 15 -19.96 -3.69 -12.31
C ALA A 15 -18.55 -4.12 -12.76
N PHE A 16 -17.88 -4.99 -12.00
CA PHE A 16 -16.59 -5.55 -12.41
C PHE A 16 -16.71 -6.43 -13.67
N ILE A 17 -17.74 -7.27 -13.76
CA ILE A 17 -18.01 -8.10 -14.95
C ILE A 17 -18.30 -7.23 -16.18
N GLU A 18 -19.05 -6.13 -16.01
CA GLU A 18 -19.28 -5.17 -17.08
C GLU A 18 -17.96 -4.51 -17.53
N GLY A 19 -17.08 -4.17 -16.57
CA GLY A 19 -15.72 -3.73 -16.84
C GLY A 19 -14.93 -4.72 -17.70
N LEU A 20 -14.99 -6.01 -17.38
CA LEU A 20 -14.35 -7.08 -18.16
C LEU A 20 -14.92 -7.18 -19.58
N ASN A 21 -16.24 -7.06 -19.75
CA ASN A 21 -16.86 -7.07 -21.09
C ASN A 21 -16.39 -5.88 -21.93
N ASN A 22 -16.34 -4.68 -21.34
CA ASN A 22 -15.86 -3.49 -22.03
C ASN A 22 -14.39 -3.63 -22.43
N ALA A 23 -13.54 -4.14 -21.53
CA ALA A 23 -12.14 -4.40 -21.82
C ALA A 23 -11.97 -5.39 -22.99
N LEU A 24 -12.73 -6.50 -22.99
CA LEU A 24 -12.71 -7.48 -24.07
C LEU A 24 -13.13 -6.88 -25.41
N THR A 25 -14.23 -6.12 -25.47
CA THR A 25 -14.67 -5.44 -26.69
C THR A 25 -13.59 -4.50 -27.23
N GLN A 26 -12.93 -3.74 -26.35
CA GLN A 26 -11.87 -2.81 -26.76
C GLN A 26 -10.62 -3.54 -27.28
N LEU A 27 -10.29 -4.68 -26.69
CA LEU A 27 -9.20 -5.53 -27.16
C LEU A 27 -9.54 -6.21 -28.49
N ASP A 28 -10.80 -6.50 -28.79
CA ASP A 28 -11.25 -7.04 -30.08
C ASP A 28 -11.20 -5.98 -31.19
N GLU A 29 -11.57 -4.74 -30.89
CA GLU A 29 -11.62 -3.62 -31.84
C GLU A 29 -10.25 -3.05 -32.21
N ARG A 30 -9.26 -3.13 -31.30
CA ARG A 30 -7.98 -2.43 -31.46
C ARG A 30 -6.79 -3.31 -31.10
N ASP A 31 -6.00 -3.64 -32.11
CA ASP A 31 -4.70 -4.27 -31.91
C ASP A 31 -3.58 -3.23 -31.86
N ILE A 32 -2.88 -3.16 -30.73
CA ILE A 32 -1.69 -2.31 -30.57
C ILE A 32 -0.47 -3.12 -30.13
N GLU A 33 -0.58 -4.45 -30.15
CA GLU A 33 0.49 -5.31 -29.67
C GLU A 33 1.68 -5.31 -30.62
N ARG A 34 2.84 -5.56 -30.01
CA ARG A 34 4.10 -5.78 -30.73
C ARG A 34 4.67 -7.16 -30.46
N ILE A 35 4.09 -7.89 -29.52
CA ILE A 35 4.52 -9.21 -29.08
C ILE A 35 3.50 -10.21 -29.61
N PRO A 36 3.90 -11.14 -30.50
CA PRO A 36 3.01 -12.20 -30.98
C PRO A 36 2.40 -12.98 -29.81
N GLY A 37 1.09 -13.23 -29.84
CA GLY A 37 0.38 -14.00 -28.81
C GLY A 37 0.02 -13.21 -27.54
N ALA A 38 0.53 -11.99 -27.35
CA ALA A 38 0.28 -11.22 -26.12
C ALA A 38 -1.18 -10.76 -25.97
N ARG A 39 -1.81 -10.40 -27.10
CA ARG A 39 -3.22 -10.01 -27.14
C ARG A 39 -4.10 -11.20 -26.82
N GLU A 40 -3.83 -12.34 -27.43
CA GLU A 40 -4.59 -13.58 -27.25
C GLU A 40 -4.51 -14.06 -25.80
N ALA A 41 -3.30 -14.08 -25.21
CA ALA A 41 -3.10 -14.44 -23.81
C ALA A 41 -3.85 -13.48 -22.87
N LEU A 42 -3.88 -12.19 -23.18
CA LEU A 42 -4.63 -11.21 -22.40
C LEU A 42 -6.15 -11.42 -22.51
N ILE A 43 -6.66 -11.63 -23.73
CA ILE A 43 -8.08 -11.93 -23.96
C ILE A 43 -8.49 -13.21 -23.23
N GLU A 44 -7.68 -14.27 -23.30
CA GLU A 44 -7.92 -15.53 -22.60
C GLU A 44 -7.97 -15.32 -21.08
N ARG A 45 -7.00 -14.58 -20.53
CA ARG A 45 -6.95 -14.26 -19.10
C ARG A 45 -8.20 -13.50 -18.65
N LEU A 46 -8.64 -12.49 -19.40
CA LEU A 46 -9.86 -11.73 -19.09
C LEU A 46 -11.13 -12.59 -19.22
N LYS A 47 -11.18 -13.51 -20.20
CA LYS A 47 -12.28 -14.49 -20.33
C LYS A 47 -12.31 -15.45 -19.14
N ASN A 48 -11.15 -15.94 -18.69
CA ASN A 48 -11.06 -16.79 -17.51
C ASN A 48 -11.56 -16.05 -16.26
N MET A 49 -11.15 -14.80 -16.06
CA MET A 49 -11.68 -13.98 -14.96
C MET A 49 -13.20 -13.84 -15.04
N LYS A 50 -13.74 -13.52 -16.22
CA LYS A 50 -15.19 -13.41 -16.43
C LYS A 50 -15.93 -14.70 -16.11
N THR A 51 -15.36 -15.87 -16.44
CA THR A 51 -15.99 -17.17 -16.17
C THR A 51 -15.90 -17.58 -14.72
N HIS A 52 -14.77 -17.32 -14.05
CA HIS A 52 -14.51 -17.86 -12.71
C HIS A 52 -14.88 -16.91 -11.57
N PHE A 53 -14.69 -15.60 -11.74
CA PHE A 53 -14.91 -14.63 -10.66
C PHE A 53 -16.37 -14.49 -10.23
N PRO A 54 -17.40 -14.68 -11.08
CA PRO A 54 -18.78 -14.59 -10.64
C PRO A 54 -19.28 -15.83 -9.89
N LYS A 55 -18.58 -16.98 -10.03
CA LYS A 55 -19.02 -18.26 -9.47
C LYS A 55 -19.09 -18.19 -7.94
N GLU A 56 -20.06 -18.93 -7.38
CA GLU A 56 -20.29 -19.02 -5.93
C GLU A 56 -20.34 -17.64 -5.25
N ASN A 57 -20.98 -16.66 -5.89
CA ASN A 57 -21.07 -15.28 -5.39
C ASN A 57 -19.68 -14.63 -5.15
N GLY A 58 -18.75 -14.88 -6.06
CA GLY A 58 -17.39 -14.35 -6.04
C GLY A 58 -16.52 -14.89 -4.93
N LYS A 59 -16.71 -16.14 -4.53
CA LYS A 59 -15.93 -16.80 -3.48
C LYS A 59 -14.42 -16.71 -3.69
N ILE A 60 -13.93 -17.11 -4.87
CA ILE A 60 -12.50 -17.03 -5.21
C ILE A 60 -11.99 -15.59 -5.12
N PHE A 61 -12.82 -14.65 -5.58
CA PHE A 61 -12.44 -13.26 -5.58
C PHE A 61 -12.35 -12.69 -4.16
N LYS A 62 -13.30 -13.06 -3.30
CA LYS A 62 -13.27 -12.75 -1.86
C LYS A 62 -12.04 -13.37 -1.20
N GLN A 63 -11.77 -14.64 -1.43
CA GLN A 63 -10.60 -15.34 -0.86
C GLN A 63 -9.29 -14.65 -1.25
N ALA A 64 -9.12 -14.27 -2.52
CA ALA A 64 -7.92 -13.54 -2.94
C ALA A 64 -7.74 -12.22 -2.18
N ILE A 65 -8.82 -11.47 -1.95
CA ILE A 65 -8.75 -10.21 -1.18
C ILE A 65 -8.54 -10.50 0.32
N ASP A 66 -9.29 -11.44 0.87
CA ASP A 66 -9.32 -11.71 2.31
C ASP A 66 -7.99 -12.31 2.77
N ASP A 67 -7.47 -13.29 2.05
CA ASP A 67 -6.26 -14.02 2.45
C ASP A 67 -4.99 -13.24 2.12
N LYS A 68 -4.95 -12.55 0.97
CA LYS A 68 -3.72 -11.90 0.47
C LYS A 68 -3.64 -10.41 0.72
N ILE A 69 -4.77 -9.73 0.93
CA ILE A 69 -4.79 -8.29 1.21
C ILE A 69 -5.23 -8.03 2.65
N GLN A 70 -6.42 -8.50 3.04
CA GLN A 70 -6.96 -8.20 4.36
C GLN A 70 -6.14 -8.86 5.46
N GLY A 71 -5.85 -10.16 5.35
CA GLY A 71 -5.09 -10.91 6.36
C GLY A 71 -3.67 -10.38 6.57
N ALA A 72 -3.01 -9.92 5.50
CA ALA A 72 -1.63 -9.43 5.56
C ALA A 72 -1.51 -7.95 5.96
N PHE A 73 -2.43 -7.09 5.51
CA PHE A 73 -2.28 -5.62 5.64
C PHE A 73 -3.35 -4.97 6.53
N PHE A 74 -4.47 -5.65 6.79
CA PHE A 74 -5.60 -5.12 7.54
C PHE A 74 -6.14 -6.15 8.55
N PRO A 75 -5.32 -6.56 9.53
CA PRO A 75 -5.69 -7.58 10.51
C PRO A 75 -6.95 -7.18 11.28
N ASN A 76 -7.77 -8.18 11.58
CA ASN A 76 -9.06 -7.99 12.24
C ASN A 76 -8.91 -7.88 13.76
N THR A 77 -8.20 -6.86 14.24
CA THR A 77 -8.01 -6.57 15.66
C THR A 77 -8.27 -5.10 15.98
N ARG A 78 -8.52 -4.81 17.26
CA ARG A 78 -8.60 -3.43 17.80
C ARG A 78 -7.34 -3.02 18.55
N ASP A 79 -6.40 -3.94 18.71
CA ASP A 79 -5.12 -3.69 19.35
C ASP A 79 -4.10 -3.29 18.28
N ILE A 80 -3.52 -2.09 18.42
CA ILE A 80 -2.54 -1.57 17.48
C ILE A 80 -1.22 -2.33 17.53
N ALA A 81 -0.82 -2.83 18.69
CA ALA A 81 0.41 -3.60 18.85
C ALA A 81 0.26 -4.99 18.23
N GLU A 82 -0.90 -5.64 18.43
CA GLU A 82 -1.21 -6.89 17.75
C GLU A 82 -1.26 -6.71 16.22
N ALA A 83 -1.95 -5.67 15.74
CA ALA A 83 -2.02 -5.36 14.31
C ALA A 83 -0.62 -5.10 13.74
N PHE A 84 0.19 -4.28 14.42
CA PHE A 84 1.54 -3.97 14.02
C PHE A 84 2.43 -5.21 13.95
N LYS A 85 2.37 -6.08 14.97
CA LYS A 85 3.14 -7.34 15.00
C LYS A 85 2.76 -8.27 13.86
N GLN A 86 1.46 -8.47 13.61
CA GLN A 86 0.99 -9.31 12.51
C GLN A 86 1.46 -8.78 11.15
N ILE A 87 1.28 -7.47 10.91
CA ILE A 87 1.69 -6.79 9.67
C ILE A 87 3.22 -6.79 9.50
N LEU A 88 3.99 -6.75 10.59
CA LEU A 88 5.44 -6.78 10.56
C LEU A 88 5.97 -8.19 10.26
N GLN A 89 5.36 -9.22 10.84
CA GLN A 89 5.72 -10.63 10.66
C GLN A 89 5.30 -11.19 9.31
N SER A 90 4.23 -10.66 8.71
CA SER A 90 3.73 -11.12 7.41
C SER A 90 4.60 -10.71 6.22
N ARG A 91 5.68 -9.91 6.43
CA ARG A 91 6.54 -9.41 5.34
C ARG A 91 7.92 -10.04 5.35
N THR A 92 8.36 -10.51 4.19
CA THR A 92 9.78 -10.73 3.92
C THR A 92 10.34 -9.60 3.05
N HIS A 93 11.65 -9.35 3.14
CA HIS A 93 12.32 -8.17 2.53
C HIS A 93 12.12 -8.02 1.02
N GLU A 94 11.87 -9.11 0.28
CA GLU A 94 11.70 -9.10 -1.18
C GLU A 94 10.22 -9.11 -1.61
N GLN A 95 9.31 -9.59 -0.76
CA GLN A 95 7.90 -9.83 -1.13
C GLN A 95 7.09 -8.53 -1.27
N ASP A 96 7.45 -7.47 -0.55
CA ASP A 96 6.62 -6.26 -0.40
C ASP A 96 7.30 -4.96 -0.85
N PHE A 97 8.46 -5.00 -1.51
CA PHE A 97 9.16 -3.78 -1.92
C PHE A 97 8.28 -2.83 -2.74
N ILE A 98 7.52 -3.34 -3.72
CA ILE A 98 6.62 -2.51 -4.52
C ILE A 98 5.47 -1.95 -3.67
N ILE A 99 4.88 -2.75 -2.78
CA ILE A 99 3.79 -2.29 -1.90
C ILE A 99 4.32 -1.21 -0.95
N ASN A 100 5.50 -1.41 -0.39
CA ASN A 100 6.17 -0.45 0.47
C ASN A 100 6.47 0.85 -0.25
N GLU A 101 6.97 0.79 -1.50
CA GLU A 101 7.21 1.99 -2.29
C GLU A 101 5.91 2.72 -2.68
N LEU A 102 4.84 1.97 -3.03
CA LEU A 102 3.52 2.55 -3.31
C LEU A 102 2.94 3.24 -2.07
N ILE A 103 3.01 2.60 -0.91
CA ILE A 103 2.51 3.15 0.36
C ILE A 103 3.40 4.32 0.82
N ASN A 104 4.73 4.21 0.72
CA ASN A 104 5.66 5.29 1.04
C ASN A 104 5.43 6.52 0.15
N GLY A 105 5.22 6.32 -1.15
CA GLY A 105 4.85 7.38 -2.09
C GLY A 105 3.53 8.05 -1.71
N PHE A 106 2.53 7.27 -1.30
CA PHE A 106 1.27 7.80 -0.79
C PHE A 106 1.42 8.57 0.53
N ILE A 107 2.14 8.02 1.51
CA ILE A 107 2.42 8.69 2.80
C ILE A 107 3.17 9.99 2.55
N THR A 108 4.16 10.00 1.65
CA THR A 108 4.91 11.21 1.27
C THR A 108 4.01 12.25 0.61
N SER A 109 3.10 11.84 -0.28
CA SER A 109 2.11 12.73 -0.88
C SER A 109 1.18 13.33 0.17
N LYS A 110 0.67 12.51 1.11
CA LYS A 110 -0.21 12.95 2.20
C LYS A 110 0.52 13.90 3.15
N ALA A 111 1.76 13.57 3.51
CA ALA A 111 2.60 14.39 4.35
C ALA A 111 2.94 15.74 3.72
N LYS A 112 3.23 15.80 2.40
CA LYS A 112 3.44 17.08 1.69
C LYS A 112 2.21 17.97 1.69
N ALA A 113 1.02 17.39 1.68
CA ALA A 113 -0.22 18.16 1.83
C ALA A 113 -0.40 18.76 3.24
N ILE A 114 0.23 18.15 4.25
CA ILE A 114 0.22 18.61 5.65
C ILE A 114 1.38 19.59 5.93
N ALA A 115 2.56 19.32 5.36
CA ALA A 115 3.81 20.05 5.57
C ALA A 115 4.58 20.22 4.24
N SER A 116 4.41 21.39 3.62
CA SER A 116 4.80 21.70 2.23
C SER A 116 6.30 21.86 1.96
N ASN A 117 7.17 21.89 3.00
CA ASN A 117 8.59 22.26 2.86
C ASN A 117 9.58 21.08 2.86
N THR A 118 9.11 19.84 2.68
CA THR A 118 9.98 18.64 2.72
C THR A 118 10.48 18.26 1.32
N GLN A 119 11.80 18.43 1.08
CA GLN A 119 12.47 18.00 -0.16
C GLN A 119 12.81 16.50 -0.19
N VAL A 120 13.03 15.89 0.98
CA VAL A 120 13.32 14.45 1.19
C VAL A 120 12.04 13.73 1.60
N PRO A 121 11.82 12.44 1.23
CA PRO A 121 10.65 11.68 1.68
C PRO A 121 10.51 11.70 3.21
N ILE A 122 9.27 11.81 3.70
CA ILE A 122 9.03 12.05 5.12
C ILE A 122 9.47 10.86 5.99
N ILE A 123 9.27 9.63 5.52
CA ILE A 123 9.64 8.42 6.28
C ILE A 123 11.15 8.32 6.43
N ASP A 124 11.93 8.68 5.39
CA ASP A 124 13.40 8.67 5.47
C ASP A 124 13.90 9.61 6.56
N ARG A 125 13.30 10.80 6.71
CA ARG A 125 13.62 11.72 7.81
C ARG A 125 13.25 11.16 9.17
N MET A 126 12.15 10.42 9.25
CA MET A 126 11.73 9.78 10.50
C MET A 126 12.72 8.67 10.88
N VAL A 127 13.11 7.81 9.93
CA VAL A 127 14.14 6.79 10.13
C VAL A 127 15.43 7.44 10.61
N GLU A 128 15.93 8.45 9.90
CA GLU A 128 17.15 9.17 10.28
C GLU A 128 17.06 9.76 11.69
N ALA A 129 15.94 10.39 12.05
CA ALA A 129 15.75 11.03 13.35
C ALA A 129 15.72 10.04 14.51
N PHE A 130 15.09 8.87 14.33
CA PHE A 130 15.07 7.81 15.34
C PHE A 130 16.43 7.09 15.40
N SER A 131 17.09 6.85 14.26
CA SER A 131 18.41 6.22 14.21
C SER A 131 19.53 7.09 14.77
N ALA A 132 19.38 8.42 14.74
CA ALA A 132 20.38 9.36 15.25
C ALA A 132 20.46 9.41 16.80
N ARG A 133 19.51 8.78 17.51
CA ARG A 133 19.45 8.84 18.96
C ARG A 133 19.24 7.49 19.61
N ASN A 134 20.03 7.26 20.66
CA ASN A 134 20.06 6.05 21.46
C ASN A 134 18.79 5.80 22.29
N ASP A 135 17.89 6.78 22.39
CA ASP A 135 16.71 6.72 23.26
C ASP A 135 15.39 6.64 22.49
N PHE A 136 15.39 6.52 21.16
CA PHE A 136 14.15 6.45 20.36
C PHE A 136 13.16 7.60 20.64
N HIS A 137 13.70 8.80 20.92
CA HIS A 137 12.90 10.00 21.16
C HIS A 137 13.30 11.11 20.20
N ILE A 138 12.31 11.72 19.55
CA ILE A 138 12.53 12.95 18.79
C ILE A 138 12.08 14.13 19.67
N VAL A 139 12.98 15.06 20.00
CA VAL A 139 12.55 16.25 20.75
C VAL A 139 11.65 17.11 19.87
N ASP A 140 10.65 17.72 20.46
CA ASP A 140 9.69 18.54 19.73
C ASP A 140 10.31 19.66 18.88
N HIS A 141 11.41 20.29 19.31
CA HIS A 141 12.09 21.29 18.48
C HIS A 141 12.80 20.68 17.26
N GLN A 142 13.30 19.44 17.36
CA GLN A 142 13.86 18.70 16.21
C GLN A 142 12.73 18.30 15.27
N PHE A 143 11.61 17.82 15.80
CA PHE A 143 10.41 17.51 15.03
C PHE A 143 9.89 18.74 14.27
N TYR A 144 9.87 19.89 14.95
CA TYR A 144 9.56 21.19 14.33
C TYR A 144 10.57 21.57 13.24
N ALA A 145 11.87 21.39 13.45
CA ALA A 145 12.88 21.70 12.45
C ALA A 145 12.76 20.81 11.20
N MET A 146 12.32 19.56 11.38
CA MET A 146 12.15 18.60 10.28
C MET A 146 10.90 18.83 9.44
N PHE A 147 9.78 19.23 10.06
CA PHE A 147 8.47 19.25 9.41
C PHE A 147 7.73 20.59 9.50
N GLY A 148 8.27 21.54 10.26
CA GLY A 148 7.74 22.89 10.37
C GLY A 148 8.12 23.76 9.18
N ASP A 149 7.55 24.97 9.17
CA ASP A 149 7.95 26.01 8.22
C ASP A 149 8.88 27.02 8.92
N PRO A 150 10.12 27.24 8.43
CA PRO A 150 11.02 28.25 8.97
C PRO A 150 10.45 29.67 8.96
N HIS A 151 9.48 29.94 8.08
CA HIS A 151 8.88 31.25 7.88
C HIS A 151 7.57 31.47 8.66
N HIS A 152 7.00 30.42 9.26
CA HIS A 152 5.77 30.55 10.06
C HIS A 152 6.06 30.27 11.54
N PRO A 153 5.48 31.03 12.48
CA PRO A 153 5.64 30.74 13.90
C PRO A 153 5.01 29.39 14.30
N ARG A 154 5.62 28.71 15.26
CA ARG A 154 5.21 27.38 15.76
C ARG A 154 3.73 27.23 16.11
N GLN A 155 3.11 28.29 16.63
CA GLN A 155 1.67 28.28 16.97
C GLN A 155 0.78 27.96 15.76
N TYR A 156 1.19 28.33 14.55
CA TYR A 156 0.44 28.10 13.32
C TYR A 156 0.67 26.71 12.70
N VAL A 157 1.74 26.02 13.09
CA VAL A 157 2.13 24.70 12.54
C VAL A 157 1.84 23.55 13.50
N LYS A 158 1.50 23.85 14.76
CA LYS A 158 1.22 22.85 15.81
C LYS A 158 0.19 21.80 15.39
N LYS A 159 -0.87 22.22 14.70
CA LYS A 159 -1.92 21.30 14.21
C LYS A 159 -1.38 20.34 13.15
N HIS A 160 -0.61 20.85 12.18
CA HIS A 160 0.02 20.02 11.14
C HIS A 160 1.01 19.02 11.72
N LEU A 161 1.79 19.43 12.74
CA LEU A 161 2.71 18.52 13.42
C LEU A 161 1.97 17.42 14.18
N GLN A 162 0.84 17.74 14.83
CA GLN A 162 -0.01 16.71 15.46
C GLN A 162 -0.59 15.76 14.42
N GLU A 163 -1.04 16.26 13.26
CA GLU A 163 -1.53 15.41 12.17
C GLU A 163 -0.45 14.46 11.64
N LEU A 164 0.83 14.87 11.65
CA LEU A 164 1.96 13.98 11.31
C LEU A 164 2.24 12.95 12.41
N VAL A 165 2.18 13.35 13.68
CA VAL A 165 2.30 12.42 14.83
C VAL A 165 1.22 11.35 14.75
N ASP A 166 -0.03 11.75 14.50
CA ASP A 166 -1.17 10.85 14.36
C ASP A 166 -1.04 9.94 13.12
N LEU A 167 -0.49 10.47 12.02
CA LEU A 167 -0.24 9.70 10.79
C LEU A 167 0.75 8.55 11.03
N PHE A 168 1.79 8.80 11.81
CA PHE A 168 2.82 7.80 12.16
C PHE A 168 2.48 7.00 13.42
N GLY A 169 1.32 7.25 14.05
CA GLY A 169 0.91 6.57 15.28
C GLY A 169 1.82 6.82 16.47
N LEU A 170 2.51 7.96 16.49
CA LEU A 170 3.42 8.34 17.57
C LEU A 170 2.65 8.95 18.75
N VAL A 171 3.28 8.93 19.92
CA VAL A 171 2.77 9.55 21.15
C VAL A 171 3.71 10.65 21.62
N SER A 172 3.12 11.70 22.19
CA SER A 172 3.84 12.77 22.85
C SER A 172 4.02 12.44 24.33
N LYS A 173 5.26 12.50 24.82
CA LYS A 173 5.60 12.36 26.24
C LYS A 173 6.28 13.64 26.73
N GLU A 174 6.08 13.95 28.02
CA GLU A 174 6.66 15.13 28.66
C GLU A 174 7.66 14.70 29.74
N LEU A 175 8.89 15.22 29.64
CA LEU A 175 9.89 15.11 30.70
C LEU A 175 9.94 16.43 31.47
N VAL A 176 9.61 16.35 32.76
CA VAL A 176 9.70 17.50 33.67
C VAL A 176 11.05 17.48 34.37
N VAL A 177 11.89 18.47 34.08
CA VAL A 177 13.17 18.66 34.77
C VAL A 177 12.99 19.76 35.80
N GLU A 178 13.04 19.39 37.08
CA GLU A 178 12.81 20.32 38.20
C GLU A 178 13.97 21.31 38.43
N ARG A 179 15.18 20.99 37.95
CA ARG A 179 16.37 21.84 38.14
C ARG A 179 17.25 21.85 36.90
N ASP A 180 17.08 22.87 36.06
CA ASP A 180 18.12 23.26 35.10
C ASP A 180 19.23 23.98 35.90
N VAL A 181 20.47 23.45 35.86
CA VAL A 181 21.63 23.86 36.68
C VAL A 181 21.96 25.37 36.54
N ARG A 182 21.41 26.04 35.52
CA ARG A 182 21.67 27.45 35.22
C ARG A 182 20.56 28.44 35.57
N LYS A 183 19.30 28.02 35.78
CA LYS A 183 18.16 28.97 35.89
C LYS A 183 17.12 28.68 36.97
N SER A 184 17.16 27.55 37.69
CA SER A 184 16.20 27.24 38.78
C SER A 184 14.71 27.34 38.37
N GLU A 185 14.40 27.15 37.08
CA GLU A 185 13.04 27.12 36.56
C GLU A 185 12.67 25.69 36.15
N ARG A 186 11.42 25.28 36.43
CA ARG A 186 10.84 24.01 35.98
C ARG A 186 10.77 24.03 34.45
N LYS A 187 11.46 23.10 33.80
CA LYS A 187 11.48 23.01 32.34
C LYS A 187 10.78 21.74 31.89
N ILE A 188 9.79 21.90 31.02
CA ILE A 188 9.04 20.79 30.42
C ILE A 188 9.60 20.57 29.02
N TYR A 189 10.11 19.37 28.77
CA TYR A 189 10.57 18.94 27.45
C TYR A 189 9.55 17.98 26.87
N THR A 190 8.99 18.33 25.72
CA THR A 190 8.11 17.43 24.96
C THR A 190 8.94 16.65 23.94
N PHE A 191 8.67 15.35 23.84
CA PHE A 191 9.29 14.48 22.86
C PHE A 191 8.27 13.50 22.27
N TYR A 192 8.54 13.03 21.06
CA TYR A 192 7.69 12.10 20.32
C TYR A 192 8.39 10.74 20.22
N THR A 193 7.62 9.67 20.43
CA THR A 193 8.10 8.28 20.37
C THR A 193 6.97 7.32 20.03
N PHE A 194 7.29 6.03 19.87
CA PHE A 194 6.29 4.99 19.67
C PHE A 194 5.54 4.69 20.99
N PRO A 195 4.31 4.18 20.92
CA PRO A 195 3.63 3.62 22.09
C PRO A 195 4.48 2.53 22.76
N ASP A 196 4.34 2.36 24.08
CA ASP A 196 5.19 1.42 24.86
C ASP A 196 5.07 -0.02 24.35
N ASP A 197 3.87 -0.47 24.01
CA ASP A 197 3.63 -1.81 23.46
C ASP A 197 4.29 -2.01 22.08
N ILE A 198 4.45 -0.94 21.30
CA ILE A 198 5.16 -0.96 20.02
C ILE A 198 6.67 -0.97 20.24
N LEU A 199 7.16 -0.19 21.22
CA LEU A 199 8.58 -0.22 21.60
C LEU A 199 9.02 -1.62 22.01
N ALA A 200 8.21 -2.33 22.80
CA ALA A 200 8.48 -3.72 23.19
C ALA A 200 8.63 -4.65 21.98
N ILE A 201 7.83 -4.46 20.92
CA ILE A 201 7.96 -5.24 19.67
C ILE A 201 9.24 -4.84 18.91
N LEU A 202 9.58 -3.56 18.92
CA LEU A 202 10.81 -3.07 18.27
C LEU A 202 12.07 -3.54 18.99
N GLU A 203 12.05 -3.69 20.32
CA GLU A 203 13.15 -4.25 21.11
C GLU A 203 13.48 -5.71 20.75
N GLU A 204 12.52 -6.46 20.19
CA GLU A 204 12.78 -7.84 19.75
C GLU A 204 13.75 -7.90 18.54
N LYS A 205 13.89 -6.82 17.75
CA LYS A 205 14.60 -6.86 16.46
C LYS A 205 15.37 -5.58 16.07
N TYR A 206 14.80 -4.42 16.35
CA TYR A 206 15.25 -3.13 15.84
C TYR A 206 15.96 -2.25 16.87
N ILE A 207 15.72 -2.46 18.17
CA ILE A 207 16.39 -1.76 19.25
C ILE A 207 17.33 -2.74 19.94
N VAL A 208 18.63 -2.45 19.91
CA VAL A 208 19.65 -3.29 20.55
C VAL A 208 20.07 -2.61 21.85
N ILE A 209 19.91 -3.30 22.97
CA ILE A 209 20.40 -2.85 24.27
C ILE A 209 21.81 -3.42 24.44
N ASP A 210 22.82 -2.55 24.38
CA ASP A 210 24.20 -2.95 24.66
C ASP A 210 24.44 -2.90 26.18
N GLU A 211 24.42 -4.08 26.81
CA GLU A 211 24.66 -4.21 28.25
C GLU A 211 26.10 -3.85 28.66
N GLU A 212 27.08 -3.93 27.75
CA GLU A 212 28.49 -3.61 28.03
C GLU A 212 28.73 -2.09 27.99
N LEU A 213 28.10 -1.39 27.03
CA LEU A 213 28.23 0.05 26.86
C LEU A 213 27.18 0.86 27.63
N GLY A 214 26.13 0.20 28.13
CA GLY A 214 25.08 0.82 28.95
C GLY A 214 24.19 1.79 28.18
N TYR A 215 24.11 1.67 26.86
CA TYR A 215 23.19 2.45 26.02
C TYR A 215 22.50 1.57 24.97
N ALA A 216 21.28 1.95 24.60
CA ALA A 216 20.56 1.32 23.50
C ALA A 216 20.91 2.01 22.17
N TYR A 217 20.89 1.27 21.07
CA TYR A 217 21.06 1.83 19.72
C TYR A 217 20.12 1.15 18.72
N VAL A 218 19.96 1.77 17.56
CA VAL A 218 19.06 1.32 16.50
C VAL A 218 19.80 0.36 15.57
N SER A 219 19.23 -0.82 15.32
CA SER A 219 19.77 -1.79 14.34
C SER A 219 19.79 -1.20 12.93
N GLU A 220 20.75 -1.62 12.10
CA GLU A 220 20.80 -1.27 10.67
C GLU A 220 19.56 -1.76 9.90
N GLU A 221 18.83 -2.73 10.44
CA GLU A 221 17.57 -3.23 9.87
C GLU A 221 16.39 -2.27 10.07
N PHE A 222 16.51 -1.25 10.93
CA PHE A 222 15.44 -0.27 11.15
C PHE A 222 15.29 0.65 9.95
N ASP A 223 14.20 0.46 9.21
CA ASP A 223 13.97 1.12 7.94
C ASP A 223 12.54 1.66 7.80
N ARG A 224 12.18 2.06 6.58
CA ARG A 224 10.85 2.57 6.23
C ARG A 224 9.73 1.59 6.56
N ASN A 225 10.02 0.29 6.56
CA ASN A 225 9.02 -0.75 6.75
C ASN A 225 8.33 -0.62 8.10
N VAL A 226 9.05 -0.22 9.15
CA VAL A 226 8.48 0.00 10.49
C VAL A 226 7.36 1.05 10.45
N PHE A 227 7.62 2.20 9.82
CA PHE A 227 6.61 3.27 9.72
C PHE A 227 5.44 2.90 8.81
N ILE A 228 5.69 2.12 7.75
CA ILE A 228 4.64 1.61 6.87
C ILE A 228 3.76 0.59 7.63
N CYS A 229 4.36 -0.30 8.42
CA CYS A 229 3.64 -1.22 9.33
C CYS A 229 2.77 -0.46 10.31
N MET A 230 3.32 0.58 10.95
CA MET A 230 2.59 1.39 11.92
C MET A 230 1.42 2.14 11.29
N PHE A 231 1.64 2.71 10.10
CA PHE A 231 0.59 3.38 9.33
C PHE A 231 -0.55 2.42 8.99
N LEU A 232 -0.25 1.22 8.46
CA LEU A 232 -1.28 0.22 8.14
C LEU A 232 -1.98 -0.32 9.38
N ALA A 233 -1.26 -0.56 10.48
CA ALA A 233 -1.85 -0.98 11.75
C ALA A 233 -2.87 0.05 12.27
N ASN A 234 -2.51 1.34 12.20
CA ASN A 234 -3.41 2.43 12.58
C ASN A 234 -4.68 2.48 11.70
N LEU A 235 -4.54 2.23 10.39
CA LEU A 235 -5.68 2.12 9.46
C LEU A 235 -6.58 0.93 9.80
N ALA A 236 -6.00 -0.24 10.06
CA ALA A 236 -6.72 -1.47 10.33
C ALA A 236 -7.58 -1.34 11.60
N VAL A 237 -6.98 -0.85 12.68
CA VAL A 237 -7.65 -0.69 13.99
C VAL A 237 -8.74 0.39 13.96
N ASN A 238 -8.54 1.47 13.21
CA ASN A 238 -9.46 2.61 13.16
C ASN A 238 -10.33 2.63 11.89
N ARG A 239 -10.50 1.50 11.19
CA ARG A 239 -11.28 1.44 9.94
C ARG A 239 -12.73 1.92 10.06
N ASP A 240 -13.30 1.87 11.26
CA ASP A 240 -14.65 2.38 11.56
C ASP A 240 -14.68 3.90 11.84
N ASN A 241 -13.52 4.56 11.92
CA ASN A 241 -13.39 5.98 12.19
C ASN A 241 -12.63 6.72 11.08
N ILE A 242 -13.39 7.15 10.07
CA ILE A 242 -12.88 7.86 8.89
C ILE A 242 -11.98 9.05 9.25
N LYS A 243 -12.32 9.81 10.29
CA LYS A 243 -11.52 10.97 10.69
C LYS A 243 -10.14 10.56 11.21
N LYS A 244 -10.07 9.51 12.03
CA LYS A 244 -8.80 9.01 12.59
C LYS A 244 -7.87 8.45 11.53
N ILE A 245 -8.40 7.81 10.50
CA ILE A 245 -7.58 7.26 9.40
C ILE A 245 -7.17 8.32 8.36
N GLY A 246 -7.56 9.59 8.54
CA GLY A 246 -7.19 10.69 7.66
C GLY A 246 -8.13 10.87 6.47
N GLY A 247 -9.40 10.53 6.63
CA GLY A 247 -10.49 10.93 5.75
C GLY A 247 -10.60 10.15 4.44
N GLU A 248 -11.49 10.64 3.60
CA GLU A 248 -11.80 10.08 2.28
C GLU A 248 -10.55 9.97 1.40
N TYR A 249 -9.65 10.95 1.46
CA TYR A 249 -8.38 10.90 0.72
C TYR A 249 -7.57 9.62 1.00
N THR A 250 -7.56 9.18 2.27
CA THR A 250 -6.83 7.97 2.66
C THR A 250 -7.54 6.70 2.20
N ILE A 251 -8.86 6.66 2.34
CA ILE A 251 -9.68 5.54 1.85
C ILE A 251 -9.49 5.35 0.34
N ASN A 252 -9.58 6.44 -0.43
CA ASN A 252 -9.41 6.42 -1.88
C ASN A 252 -7.99 6.00 -2.28
N GLY A 253 -6.95 6.54 -1.64
CA GLY A 253 -5.55 6.21 -1.94
C GLY A 253 -5.22 4.74 -1.65
N ILE A 254 -5.61 4.24 -0.48
CA ILE A 254 -5.35 2.85 -0.07
C ILE A 254 -6.13 1.88 -0.94
N SER A 255 -7.41 2.16 -1.20
CA SER A 255 -8.23 1.31 -2.06
C SER A 255 -7.68 1.27 -3.49
N ALA A 256 -7.14 2.39 -4.01
CA ALA A 256 -6.49 2.45 -5.32
C ALA A 256 -5.18 1.66 -5.38
N ILE A 257 -4.34 1.72 -4.33
CA ILE A 257 -3.08 0.95 -4.27
C ILE A 257 -3.39 -0.55 -4.34
N PHE A 258 -4.29 -1.04 -3.49
CA PHE A 258 -4.62 -2.47 -3.44
C PHE A 258 -5.44 -2.92 -4.65
N ALA A 259 -6.28 -2.07 -5.23
CA ALA A 259 -6.90 -2.33 -6.52
C ALA A 259 -5.87 -2.47 -7.64
N LEU A 260 -4.79 -1.67 -7.61
CA LEU A 260 -3.72 -1.74 -8.62
C LEU A 260 -2.92 -3.03 -8.47
N ILE A 261 -2.54 -3.38 -7.24
CA ILE A 261 -1.85 -4.65 -6.94
C ILE A 261 -2.67 -5.83 -7.47
N LEU A 262 -3.96 -5.84 -7.15
CA LEU A 262 -4.89 -6.87 -7.59
C LEU A 262 -5.04 -6.88 -9.11
N LEU A 263 -5.19 -5.72 -9.76
CA LEU A 263 -5.27 -5.62 -11.21
C LEU A 263 -3.98 -6.13 -11.88
N LEU A 264 -2.81 -5.75 -11.38
CA LEU A 264 -1.51 -6.20 -11.89
C LEU A 264 -1.35 -7.72 -11.73
N SER A 265 -1.81 -8.31 -10.63
CA SER A 265 -1.77 -9.77 -10.44
C SER A 265 -2.58 -10.54 -11.50
N PHE A 266 -3.55 -9.88 -12.14
CA PHE A 266 -4.35 -10.49 -13.19
C PHE A 266 -3.66 -10.54 -14.55
N MET A 267 -2.54 -9.87 -14.75
CA MET A 267 -1.84 -9.91 -16.05
C MET A 267 -1.40 -11.34 -16.40
N PRO A 268 -1.50 -11.75 -17.69
CA PRO A 268 -1.00 -13.04 -18.14
C PRO A 268 0.53 -13.06 -18.10
N LYS A 269 1.12 -14.22 -17.80
CA LYS A 269 2.54 -14.47 -18.06
C LYS A 269 2.70 -14.80 -19.55
N LEU A 270 3.57 -14.09 -20.24
CA LEU A 270 3.84 -14.30 -21.66
C LEU A 270 5.09 -15.16 -21.84
N SER A 271 5.01 -16.17 -22.71
CA SER A 271 6.20 -16.85 -23.22
C SER A 271 6.77 -16.03 -24.38
N LEU A 272 8.04 -15.68 -24.32
CA LEU A 272 8.70 -14.89 -25.35
C LEU A 272 9.36 -15.81 -26.39
N ASN A 273 9.27 -15.42 -27.66
CA ASN A 273 10.06 -16.08 -28.71
C ASN A 273 11.55 -15.76 -28.51
N GLU A 274 12.43 -16.70 -28.87
CA GLU A 274 13.90 -16.57 -28.75
C GLU A 274 14.47 -15.31 -29.43
N ASP A 275 13.79 -14.82 -30.48
CA ASP A 275 14.18 -13.61 -31.22
C ASP A 275 13.68 -12.29 -30.60
N ASN A 276 12.95 -12.33 -29.48
CA ASN A 276 12.41 -11.12 -28.89
C ASN A 276 13.55 -10.20 -28.41
N PRO A 277 13.57 -8.92 -28.83
CA PRO A 277 14.65 -7.98 -28.46
C PRO A 277 14.89 -7.86 -26.95
N ILE A 278 13.87 -8.03 -26.12
CA ILE A 278 14.00 -7.93 -24.65
C ILE A 278 14.90 -9.02 -24.06
N LEU A 279 14.97 -10.20 -24.69
CA LEU A 279 15.87 -11.30 -24.28
C LEU A 279 17.36 -10.95 -24.47
N ARG A 280 17.64 -9.90 -25.24
CA ARG A 280 19.01 -9.39 -25.47
C ARG A 280 19.37 -8.26 -24.50
N ASP A 281 18.43 -7.80 -23.69
CA ASP A 281 18.69 -6.80 -22.66
C ASP A 281 19.38 -7.48 -21.45
N PRO A 282 20.59 -7.06 -21.06
CA PRO A 282 21.31 -7.63 -19.92
C PRO A 282 20.61 -7.39 -18.57
N THR A 283 19.60 -6.52 -18.52
CA THR A 283 18.79 -6.25 -17.33
C THR A 283 17.51 -7.08 -17.25
N TYR A 284 17.14 -7.79 -18.32
CA TYR A 284 16.00 -8.69 -18.33
C TYR A 284 16.35 -10.04 -17.70
N ASN A 285 15.50 -10.51 -16.80
CA ASN A 285 15.63 -11.83 -16.17
C ASN A 285 14.28 -12.56 -16.29
N GLU A 286 14.25 -13.65 -17.06
CA GLU A 286 13.03 -14.41 -17.35
C GLU A 286 12.44 -15.15 -16.13
N ASP A 287 13.27 -15.43 -15.12
CA ASP A 287 12.84 -16.12 -13.89
C ASP A 287 11.98 -15.21 -13.01
N ASN A 288 12.30 -13.92 -12.99
CA ASN A 288 11.65 -12.94 -12.10
C ASN A 288 11.05 -11.75 -12.85
N MET A 289 10.97 -11.76 -14.17
CA MET A 289 10.35 -10.70 -14.96
C MET A 289 9.44 -11.20 -16.09
N SER A 290 8.28 -10.57 -16.22
CA SER A 290 7.27 -10.86 -17.24
C SER A 290 6.99 -9.64 -18.11
N VAL A 291 6.85 -9.84 -19.41
CA VAL A 291 6.51 -8.75 -20.34
C VAL A 291 5.02 -8.43 -20.26
N ILE A 292 4.69 -7.14 -20.25
CA ILE A 292 3.34 -6.60 -20.17
C ILE A 292 2.82 -6.37 -21.59
N PRO A 293 1.66 -6.96 -21.98
CA PRO A 293 0.98 -6.61 -23.21
C PRO A 293 0.70 -5.11 -23.29
N LYS A 294 1.04 -4.45 -24.39
CA LYS A 294 0.84 -2.99 -24.52
C LYS A 294 -0.64 -2.60 -24.46
N SER A 295 -1.51 -3.48 -24.93
CA SER A 295 -2.96 -3.35 -24.89
C SER A 295 -3.52 -3.35 -23.47
N TRP A 296 -2.82 -4.00 -22.52
CA TRP A 296 -3.15 -3.89 -21.09
C TRP A 296 -3.07 -2.45 -20.60
N MET A 297 -2.11 -1.67 -21.11
CA MET A 297 -1.90 -0.27 -20.72
C MET A 297 -2.87 0.70 -21.41
N MET A 298 -3.81 0.20 -22.22
CA MET A 298 -4.83 1.04 -22.82
C MET A 298 -5.73 1.62 -21.74
N ARG A 299 -5.89 2.94 -21.75
CA ARG A 299 -6.81 3.64 -20.84
C ARG A 299 -8.21 3.05 -20.88
N GLN A 300 -8.70 2.68 -22.06
CA GLN A 300 -10.02 2.08 -22.25
C GLN A 300 -10.17 0.71 -21.56
N VAL A 301 -9.06 -0.02 -21.40
CA VAL A 301 -9.01 -1.32 -20.71
C VAL A 301 -8.85 -1.08 -19.20
N LEU A 302 -7.85 -0.30 -18.79
CA LEU A 302 -7.55 -0.07 -17.37
C LEU A 302 -8.67 0.69 -16.64
N ASP A 303 -9.18 1.80 -17.19
CA ASP A 303 -10.16 2.64 -16.48
C ASP A 303 -11.43 1.83 -16.17
N LYS A 304 -11.82 0.90 -17.06
CA LYS A 304 -13.03 0.08 -16.92
C LYS A 304 -12.90 -1.03 -15.89
N LEU A 305 -11.70 -1.49 -15.60
CA LEU A 305 -11.44 -2.50 -14.58
C LEU A 305 -11.12 -1.86 -13.22
N PHE A 306 -10.43 -0.72 -13.23
CA PHE A 306 -9.86 -0.13 -12.04
C PHE A 306 -10.90 0.47 -11.10
N GLU A 307 -11.88 1.23 -11.62
CA GLU A 307 -12.91 1.85 -10.78
C GLU A 307 -13.75 0.81 -9.99
N PRO A 308 -14.29 -0.26 -10.60
CA PRO A 308 -14.98 -1.30 -9.86
C PRO A 308 -14.09 -1.97 -8.80
N LEU A 309 -12.80 -2.17 -9.09
CA LEU A 309 -11.85 -2.75 -8.15
C LEU A 309 -11.62 -1.88 -6.92
N ILE A 310 -11.51 -0.56 -7.08
CA ILE A 310 -11.40 0.37 -5.93
C ILE A 310 -12.60 0.19 -4.99
N LYS A 311 -13.81 0.16 -5.56
CA LYS A 311 -15.06 0.03 -4.79
C LYS A 311 -15.16 -1.33 -4.10
N ILE A 312 -14.72 -2.40 -4.78
CA ILE A 312 -14.63 -3.74 -4.19
C ILE A 312 -13.66 -3.77 -3.01
N ILE A 313 -12.45 -3.23 -3.16
CA ILE A 313 -11.46 -3.18 -2.09
C ILE A 313 -12.00 -2.36 -0.91
N ALA A 314 -12.56 -1.19 -1.17
CA ALA A 314 -13.16 -0.34 -0.14
C ALA A 314 -14.23 -1.10 0.66
N TYR A 315 -15.13 -1.80 -0.05
CA TYR A 315 -16.18 -2.59 0.58
C TYR A 315 -15.65 -3.78 1.37
N ARG A 316 -14.61 -4.47 0.89
CA ARG A 316 -14.01 -5.61 1.61
C ARG A 316 -13.28 -5.17 2.88
N LEU A 317 -12.50 -4.10 2.81
CA LEU A 317 -11.65 -3.68 3.93
C LEU A 317 -12.42 -2.91 5.03
N GLY A 318 -13.35 -2.05 4.65
CA GLY A 318 -14.09 -1.19 5.59
C GLY A 318 -15.61 -1.20 5.43
N GLY A 319 -16.16 -2.15 4.67
CA GLY A 319 -17.60 -2.32 4.52
C GLY A 319 -18.28 -1.17 3.79
N GLY A 320 -19.58 -1.04 4.04
CA GLY A 320 -20.40 0.04 3.48
C GLY A 320 -19.88 1.44 3.82
N LEU A 321 -19.24 1.61 4.99
CA LEU A 321 -18.70 2.89 5.44
C LEU A 321 -17.59 3.40 4.51
N TRP A 322 -16.62 2.56 4.16
CA TRP A 322 -15.57 2.97 3.22
C TRP A 322 -16.12 3.17 1.82
N LEU A 323 -17.01 2.27 1.38
CA LEU A 323 -17.64 2.36 0.07
C LEU A 323 -18.37 3.69 -0.14
N THR A 324 -19.14 4.17 0.84
CA THR A 324 -19.87 5.45 0.73
C THR A 324 -18.99 6.68 0.71
N ASN A 325 -17.72 6.53 1.08
CA ASN A 325 -16.72 7.60 1.16
C ASN A 325 -15.67 7.52 0.04
N ILE A 326 -15.86 6.60 -0.91
CA ILE A 326 -15.19 6.68 -2.21
C ILE A 326 -15.76 7.87 -2.97
N ILE A 327 -14.87 8.76 -3.39
CA ILE A 327 -15.28 9.99 -4.08
C ILE A 327 -15.36 9.65 -5.57
N ASP A 328 -16.57 9.61 -6.15
CA ASP A 328 -16.80 9.23 -7.56
C ASP A 328 -16.48 10.33 -8.60
N SER A 329 -15.93 11.47 -8.19
CA SER A 329 -15.77 12.65 -9.07
C SER A 329 -14.61 12.55 -10.06
N ASP A 330 -14.63 13.41 -11.10
CA ASP A 330 -13.54 13.60 -12.07
C ASP A 330 -12.17 13.95 -11.43
N ILE A 331 -12.12 14.29 -10.13
CA ILE A 331 -10.89 14.44 -9.36
C ILE A 331 -10.19 13.08 -9.16
N ASN A 332 -10.86 11.94 -9.34
CA ASN A 332 -10.23 10.64 -9.54
C ASN A 332 -9.40 10.56 -10.84
N LYS A 333 -9.63 11.45 -11.83
CA LYS A 333 -8.66 11.65 -12.92
C LYS A 333 -7.33 12.28 -12.43
N LYS A 334 -7.26 12.80 -11.20
CA LYS A 334 -5.99 13.09 -10.50
C LYS A 334 -5.50 11.92 -9.66
N ILE A 335 -6.34 10.97 -9.24
CA ILE A 335 -5.87 9.62 -8.91
C ILE A 335 -5.19 9.02 -10.15
N HIS A 336 -5.58 9.37 -11.38
CA HIS A 336 -4.80 9.07 -12.59
C HIS A 336 -3.40 9.72 -12.62
N ASN A 337 -3.18 10.85 -11.93
CA ASN A 337 -1.84 11.41 -11.69
C ASN A 337 -1.11 10.66 -10.55
N GLN A 338 -1.82 10.09 -9.57
CA GLN A 338 -1.26 9.15 -8.61
C GLN A 338 -0.94 7.82 -9.28
N ILE A 339 -1.79 7.22 -10.11
CA ILE A 339 -1.48 6.09 -10.99
C ILE A 339 -0.32 6.48 -11.90
N ARG A 340 -0.23 7.69 -12.45
CA ARG A 340 0.95 8.14 -13.21
C ARG A 340 2.19 8.26 -12.35
N PHE A 341 2.08 8.61 -11.07
CA PHE A 341 3.17 8.70 -10.10
C PHE A 341 3.60 7.30 -9.62
N LEU A 342 2.65 6.43 -9.28
CA LEU A 342 2.79 5.01 -8.95
C LEU A 342 3.36 4.24 -10.14
N LEU A 343 2.91 4.50 -11.37
CA LEU A 343 3.49 3.96 -12.60
C LEU A 343 4.83 4.63 -12.95
N LYS A 344 5.11 5.88 -12.55
CA LYS A 344 6.37 6.59 -12.82
C LYS A 344 7.50 6.24 -11.83
N ASP A 345 7.18 5.89 -10.59
CA ASP A 345 8.15 5.46 -9.59
C ASP A 345 8.32 3.94 -9.60
N VAL A 346 7.25 3.19 -9.86
CA VAL A 346 7.36 1.79 -10.26
C VAL A 346 7.87 1.66 -11.71
N ASN A 347 8.08 2.75 -12.44
CA ASN A 347 8.54 2.75 -13.85
C ASN A 347 9.86 2.03 -14.05
N ARG A 348 10.78 2.11 -13.08
CA ARG A 348 12.04 1.35 -13.18
C ARG A 348 11.83 -0.17 -13.16
N TRP A 349 10.68 -0.64 -12.67
CA TRP A 349 10.35 -2.05 -12.40
C TRP A 349 9.10 -2.58 -13.14
N ILE A 350 8.25 -1.68 -13.68
CA ILE A 350 7.00 -2.00 -14.40
C ILE A 350 6.91 -1.31 -15.78
N LEU A 351 7.71 -0.28 -16.09
CA LEU A 351 7.53 0.49 -17.34
C LEU A 351 8.82 0.93 -18.06
N GLY A 352 9.99 0.49 -17.60
CA GLY A 352 11.27 0.79 -18.25
C GLY A 352 11.27 0.32 -19.70
N GLU A 353 10.79 -0.91 -19.94
CA GLU A 353 10.76 -1.53 -21.27
C GLU A 353 9.55 -2.46 -21.51
N LEU A 354 8.37 -2.17 -20.93
CA LEU A 354 7.19 -3.07 -20.94
C LEU A 354 7.40 -4.37 -20.13
N VAL A 355 8.27 -4.36 -19.13
CA VAL A 355 8.55 -5.54 -18.28
C VAL A 355 8.13 -5.25 -16.84
N ARG A 356 7.44 -6.21 -16.22
CA ARG A 356 7.09 -6.27 -14.80
C ARG A 356 8.01 -7.25 -14.08
N VAL A 357 8.57 -6.87 -12.93
CA VAL A 357 9.13 -7.84 -11.98
C VAL A 357 8.03 -8.65 -11.31
N GLU A 358 8.15 -9.97 -11.32
CA GLU A 358 7.32 -10.91 -10.59
C GLU A 358 7.47 -10.70 -9.09
N VAL A 359 6.54 -9.94 -8.52
CA VAL A 359 6.44 -9.79 -7.06
C VAL A 359 5.70 -10.99 -6.49
N PRO A 360 6.21 -11.63 -5.43
CA PRO A 360 5.58 -12.80 -4.84
C PRO A 360 4.10 -12.64 -4.51
N ILE A 361 3.64 -11.48 -4.01
CA ILE A 361 2.20 -11.27 -3.79
C ILE A 361 1.38 -11.35 -5.09
N PHE A 362 1.92 -10.87 -6.21
CA PHE A 362 1.27 -11.01 -7.52
C PHE A 362 1.24 -12.48 -7.96
N VAL A 363 2.32 -13.21 -7.70
CA VAL A 363 2.43 -14.64 -7.99
C VAL A 363 1.45 -15.43 -7.12
N GLU A 364 1.38 -15.17 -5.82
CA GLU A 364 0.47 -15.85 -4.90
C GLU A 364 -0.99 -15.60 -5.25
N ILE A 365 -1.35 -14.34 -5.52
CA ILE A 365 -2.69 -14.02 -6.00
C ILE A 365 -2.94 -14.71 -7.35
N SER A 366 -1.97 -14.68 -8.26
CA SER A 366 -2.08 -15.34 -9.58
C SER A 366 -2.22 -16.86 -9.48
N ASN A 367 -1.54 -17.50 -8.53
CA ASN A 367 -1.53 -18.94 -8.31
C ASN A 367 -2.88 -19.47 -7.81
N ILE A 368 -3.58 -18.69 -6.98
CA ILE A 368 -5.00 -18.97 -6.63
C ILE A 368 -5.85 -19.11 -7.91
N PHE A 369 -5.47 -18.42 -8.99
CA PHE A 369 -6.17 -18.53 -10.27
C PHE A 369 -5.65 -19.65 -11.18
N GLN A 370 -4.42 -20.13 -10.97
CA GLN A 370 -3.84 -21.26 -11.71
C GLN A 370 -4.31 -22.61 -11.16
N GLU A 371 -4.51 -22.74 -9.84
CA GLU A 371 -5.04 -23.97 -9.22
C GLU A 371 -6.43 -24.37 -9.74
N ILE A 372 -7.15 -23.44 -10.37
CA ILE A 372 -8.46 -23.68 -11.00
C ILE A 372 -8.32 -24.30 -12.40
N VAL A 373 -7.14 -24.20 -13.02
CA VAL A 373 -6.84 -24.83 -14.31
C VAL A 373 -6.27 -26.22 -14.05
N VAL A 374 -7.16 -27.21 -13.89
CA VAL A 374 -7.12 -28.57 -14.51
C VAL A 374 -8.18 -29.45 -13.83
N GLY A 375 -9.27 -29.75 -14.54
CA GLY A 375 -9.88 -31.09 -14.54
C GLY A 375 -10.47 -31.68 -13.25
N ALA A 376 -11.18 -30.91 -12.42
CA ALA A 376 -12.00 -31.46 -11.34
C ALA A 376 -13.47 -31.02 -11.41
N GLU A 377 -14.11 -31.25 -12.56
CA GLU A 377 -15.44 -31.86 -12.50
C GLU A 377 -15.24 -33.28 -11.97
N LYS A 378 -15.31 -33.44 -10.64
CA LYS A 378 -15.55 -34.74 -10.03
C LYS A 378 -17.03 -34.84 -9.70
N GLU A 379 -17.64 -35.82 -10.37
CA GLU A 379 -19.01 -36.36 -10.32
C GLU A 379 -20.07 -35.65 -11.17
#